data_AF-R6UJ09-F1
#
_entry.id   AF-R6UJ09-F1
#
_cell.length_a   1.000
_cell.length_b   1.000
_cell.length_c   1.000
_cell.angle_alpha   90.00
_cell.angle_beta   90.00
_cell.angle_gamma   90.00
#
_symmetry.space_group_name_H-M   'P 1'
#
loop_
_entity.id
_entity.type
_entity.pdbx_description
1 polymer ?
#
loop_
_entity_poly.entity_id
_entity_poly.type
_entity_poly.pdbx_seq_one_letter_code
_entity_poly.pdbx_strand_id
1 'polypeptide(L)'
;MKRRKKRLTTRKRSALGWITALVLVVTAGHLSGVYCLTPGRALRNLEQETFCGRTEWLCRLAEPSGANRRDLRLSAGEHAVILGEYRFSWDRGWKISDSSVLVREPERPFSAGLNDWTTARDTGVYIRHFFIYGVLESAEAAELEITFDAQEGGTDQTVRLTKADWITAGSGEHFFLCALEPEKDLYSYACYITAYDANGSELGTLQAAGIPGWE
;
A
#
# COMPACT_ATOMS: atom_id res chain seq x y z
N MET A 1 46.00 -31.51 21.80
CA MET A 1 45.20 -30.95 22.91
C MET A 1 43.71 -31.05 22.59
N LYS A 2 42.94 -31.88 23.32
CA LYS A 2 41.47 -31.95 23.16
C LYS A 2 40.80 -30.81 23.94
N ARG A 3 40.11 -29.91 23.25
CA ARG A 3 39.40 -28.75 23.81
C ARG A 3 38.25 -29.24 24.69
N ARG A 4 38.36 -29.11 26.02
CA ARG A 4 37.34 -29.55 27.00
C ARG A 4 36.08 -28.68 26.83
N LYS A 5 35.00 -29.23 26.26
CA LYS A 5 33.70 -28.54 26.16
C LYS A 5 33.20 -28.22 27.57
N LYS A 6 33.15 -26.93 27.93
CA LYS A 6 32.58 -26.48 29.21
C LYS A 6 31.10 -26.91 29.27
N ARG A 7 30.75 -27.82 30.19
CA ARG A 7 29.36 -28.22 30.43
C ARG A 7 28.59 -27.00 30.93
N LEU A 8 27.56 -26.59 30.20
CA LEU A 8 26.62 -25.56 30.65
C LEU A 8 25.99 -26.01 31.98
N THR A 9 25.89 -25.08 32.93
CA THR A 9 25.21 -25.28 34.21
C THR A 9 23.73 -25.61 33.97
N THR A 10 23.10 -26.35 34.88
CA THR A 10 21.69 -26.78 34.77
C THR A 10 20.72 -25.62 34.52
N ARG A 11 20.92 -24.48 35.19
CA ARG A 11 20.17 -23.23 34.95
C ARG A 11 20.31 -22.71 33.52
N LYS A 12 21.52 -22.76 32.94
CA LYS A 12 21.76 -22.33 31.55
C LYS A 12 21.12 -23.27 30.52
N ARG A 13 21.06 -24.57 30.82
CA ARG A 13 20.37 -25.55 29.95
C ARG A 13 18.85 -25.36 29.97
N SER A 14 18.27 -25.13 31.14
CA SER A 14 16.84 -24.84 31.27
C SER A 14 16.48 -23.53 30.57
N ALA A 15 17.26 -22.46 30.79
CA ALA A 15 17.08 -21.19 30.09
C ALA A 15 17.17 -21.34 28.56
N LEU A 16 18.15 -22.10 28.06
CA LEU A 16 18.26 -22.39 26.63
C LEU A 16 17.05 -23.17 26.11
N GLY A 17 16.55 -24.16 26.86
CA GLY A 17 15.34 -24.90 26.52
C GLY A 17 14.12 -23.99 26.38
N TRP A 18 13.95 -23.04 27.31
CA TRP A 18 12.87 -22.05 27.25
C TRP A 18 13.02 -21.09 26.06
N ILE A 19 14.24 -20.61 25.77
CA ILE A 19 14.50 -19.77 24.60
C ILE A 19 14.17 -20.53 23.31
N THR A 20 14.62 -21.80 23.19
CA THR A 20 14.31 -22.63 22.02
C THR A 20 12.81 -22.83 21.86
N ALA A 21 12.09 -23.15 22.94
CA ALA A 21 10.64 -23.31 22.91
C ALA A 21 9.95 -22.01 22.48
N LEU A 22 10.37 -20.86 23.01
CA LEU A 22 9.84 -19.55 22.62
C LEU A 22 10.07 -19.26 21.13
N VAL A 23 11.29 -19.51 20.63
CA VAL A 23 11.62 -19.34 19.20
C VAL A 23 10.75 -20.23 18.32
N LEU A 24 10.54 -21.49 18.72
CA LEU A 24 9.68 -22.42 17.97
C LEU A 24 8.23 -21.94 17.93
N VAL A 25 7.68 -21.48 19.06
CA VAL A 25 6.30 -20.95 19.14
C VAL A 25 6.15 -19.70 18.26
N VAL A 26 7.09 -18.76 18.35
CA VAL A 26 7.09 -17.53 17.56
C VAL A 26 7.25 -17.83 16.06
N THR A 27 8.11 -18.78 15.70
CA THR A 27 8.31 -19.20 14.31
C THR A 27 7.07 -19.91 13.77
N ALA A 28 6.47 -20.81 14.54
CA ALA A 28 5.22 -21.48 14.16
C ALA A 28 4.08 -20.47 13.97
N GLY A 29 3.95 -19.49 14.87
CA GLY A 29 2.99 -18.39 14.75
C GLY A 29 3.22 -17.52 13.51
N HIS A 30 4.48 -17.29 13.12
CA HIS A 30 4.82 -16.59 11.89
C HIS A 30 4.45 -17.37 10.64
N LEU A 31 4.77 -18.67 10.61
CA LEU A 31 4.48 -19.53 9.47
C LEU A 31 2.98 -19.81 9.30
N SER A 32 2.22 -19.82 10.40
CA SER A 32 0.76 -19.94 10.37
C SER A 32 0.04 -18.63 10.05
N GLY A 33 0.74 -17.49 10.03
CA GLY A 33 0.15 -16.17 9.81
C GLY A 33 -0.56 -15.58 11.02
N VAL A 34 -0.51 -16.23 12.19
CA VAL A 34 -1.11 -15.73 13.45
C VAL A 34 -0.30 -14.57 14.03
N TYR A 35 1.03 -14.60 13.90
CA TYR A 35 1.93 -13.56 14.39
C TYR A 35 2.98 -13.21 13.32
N CYS A 36 2.74 -12.18 12.51
CA CYS A 36 3.63 -11.86 11.41
C CYS A 36 4.88 -11.12 11.89
N LEU A 37 6.05 -11.78 11.87
CA LEU A 37 7.34 -11.14 12.19
C LEU A 37 7.81 -10.17 11.11
N THR A 38 7.27 -10.28 9.89
CA THR A 38 7.66 -9.46 8.75
C THR A 38 6.41 -8.86 8.09
N PRO A 39 6.52 -7.66 7.50
CA PRO A 39 5.43 -7.09 6.74
C PRO A 39 5.11 -7.97 5.52
N GLY A 40 6.09 -8.70 4.99
CA GLY A 40 5.88 -9.59 3.83
C GLY A 40 4.89 -10.70 4.14
N ARG A 41 4.90 -11.24 5.36
CA ARG A 41 3.91 -12.23 5.76
C ARG A 41 2.51 -11.63 5.95
N ALA A 42 2.42 -10.41 6.47
CA ALA A 42 1.15 -9.71 6.55
C ALA A 42 0.54 -9.49 5.16
N LEU A 43 1.36 -9.13 4.17
CA LEU A 43 0.95 -9.07 2.76
C LEU A 43 0.44 -10.44 2.26
N ARG A 44 1.17 -11.54 2.54
CA ARG A 44 0.74 -12.88 2.09
C ARG A 44 -0.58 -13.32 2.69
N ASN A 45 -0.88 -12.93 3.93
CA ASN A 45 -2.19 -13.20 4.51
C ASN A 45 -3.28 -12.39 3.78
N LEU A 46 -3.05 -11.10 3.53
CA LEU A 46 -4.01 -10.27 2.78
C LEU A 46 -4.29 -10.84 1.38
N GLU A 47 -3.26 -11.23 0.64
CA GLU A 47 -3.42 -11.86 -0.68
C GLU A 47 -4.25 -13.14 -0.66
N GLN A 48 -4.15 -13.91 0.43
CA GLN A 48 -4.96 -15.12 0.63
C GLN A 48 -6.41 -14.77 0.97
N GLU A 49 -6.63 -13.72 1.76
CA GLU A 49 -7.96 -13.25 2.17
C GLU A 49 -8.73 -12.61 0.99
N THR A 50 -8.02 -11.91 0.10
CA THR A 50 -8.61 -11.20 -1.05
C THR A 50 -8.55 -11.98 -2.35
N PHE A 51 -7.90 -13.14 -2.36
CA PHE A 51 -7.74 -14.02 -3.53
C PHE A 51 -7.12 -13.31 -4.76
N CYS A 52 -6.29 -12.30 -4.54
CA CYS A 52 -5.75 -11.44 -5.61
C CYS A 52 -4.44 -11.96 -6.23
N GLY A 53 -3.99 -13.16 -5.84
CA GLY A 53 -2.72 -13.72 -6.29
C GLY A 53 -1.50 -13.09 -5.61
N ARG A 54 -0.31 -13.43 -6.12
CA ARG A 54 0.96 -12.96 -5.54
C ARG A 54 1.29 -11.56 -6.05
N THR A 55 1.67 -10.69 -5.12
CA THR A 55 2.18 -9.34 -5.39
C THR A 55 3.61 -9.17 -4.86
N GLU A 56 4.32 -8.19 -5.42
CA GLU A 56 5.64 -7.76 -5.00
C GLU A 56 5.60 -6.31 -4.51
N TRP A 57 6.48 -5.97 -3.58
CA TRP A 57 6.59 -4.60 -3.09
C TRP A 57 7.25 -3.71 -4.13
N LEU A 58 6.55 -2.64 -4.50
CA LEU A 58 7.03 -1.67 -5.46
C LEU A 58 7.68 -0.48 -4.77
N CYS A 59 6.94 0.17 -3.88
CA CYS A 59 7.42 1.36 -3.20
C CYS A 59 6.85 1.50 -1.80
N ARG A 60 7.50 2.38 -1.02
CA ARG A 60 7.07 2.81 0.29
C ARG A 60 6.83 4.31 0.24
N LEU A 61 5.68 4.76 0.72
CA LEU A 61 5.40 6.18 0.89
C LEU A 61 5.73 6.61 2.32
N ALA A 62 6.36 7.78 2.45
CA ALA A 62 6.54 8.40 3.76
C ALA A 62 5.16 8.76 4.34
N GLU A 63 4.97 8.54 5.64
CA GLU A 63 3.73 8.93 6.29
C GLU A 63 3.54 10.46 6.22
N PRO A 64 2.43 10.96 5.63
CA PRO A 64 2.23 12.39 5.45
C PRO A 64 2.17 13.18 6.76
N SER A 65 1.77 12.52 7.86
CA SER A 65 1.66 13.15 9.18
C SER A 65 3.01 13.44 9.84
N GLY A 66 4.11 12.87 9.32
CA GLY A 66 5.44 12.94 9.93
C GLY A 66 5.59 12.16 11.24
N ALA A 67 4.53 11.54 11.76
CA ALA A 67 4.55 10.81 13.03
C ALA A 67 5.27 9.45 12.97
N ASN A 68 5.54 8.95 11.75
CA ASN A 68 6.25 7.70 11.45
C ASN A 68 5.67 6.46 12.18
N ARG A 69 4.36 6.45 12.40
CA ARG A 69 3.55 5.38 12.98
C ARG A 69 2.94 4.45 11.93
N ARG A 70 2.88 4.88 10.67
CA ARG A 70 2.23 4.18 9.57
C ARG A 70 3.24 3.91 8.46
N ASP A 71 3.18 2.71 7.90
CA ASP A 71 4.05 2.31 6.79
C ASP A 71 3.18 2.01 5.57
N LEU A 72 3.04 3.02 4.70
CA LEU A 72 2.30 2.95 3.44
C LEU A 72 3.12 2.21 2.40
N ARG A 73 2.55 1.14 1.83
CA ARG A 73 3.25 0.36 0.80
C ARG A 73 2.34 0.06 -0.37
N LEU A 74 2.88 0.28 -1.56
CA LEU A 74 2.31 -0.17 -2.81
C LEU A 74 2.92 -1.54 -3.17
N SER A 75 2.05 -2.50 -3.44
CA SER A 75 2.43 -3.81 -3.96
C SER A 75 1.65 -4.10 -5.22
N ALA A 76 2.22 -4.82 -6.17
CA ALA A 76 1.49 -5.19 -7.39
C ALA A 76 1.85 -6.59 -7.87
N GLY A 77 0.93 -7.19 -8.60
CA GLY A 77 1.12 -8.47 -9.28
C GLY A 77 0.32 -8.51 -10.59
N GLU A 78 0.18 -9.71 -11.12
CA GLU A 78 -0.48 -9.96 -12.41
C GLU A 78 -1.97 -9.57 -12.41
N HIS A 79 -2.66 -9.69 -11.26
CA HIS A 79 -4.11 -9.51 -11.19
C HIS A 79 -4.56 -8.30 -10.38
N ALA A 80 -3.67 -7.73 -9.56
CA ALA A 80 -4.05 -6.67 -8.64
C ALA A 80 -2.90 -5.75 -8.25
N VAL A 81 -3.28 -4.53 -7.87
CA VAL A 81 -2.45 -3.55 -7.16
C VAL A 81 -3.01 -3.37 -5.76
N ILE A 82 -2.16 -3.36 -4.74
CA ILE A 82 -2.54 -3.25 -3.34
C ILE A 82 -1.85 -2.05 -2.73
N LEU A 83 -2.64 -1.14 -2.16
CA LEU A 83 -2.16 -0.10 -1.27
C LEU A 83 -2.52 -0.46 0.18
N GLY A 84 -1.52 -0.74 1.01
CA GLY A 84 -1.72 -1.18 2.39
C GLY A 84 -1.06 -0.28 3.44
N GLU A 85 -1.74 -0.09 4.57
CA GLU A 85 -1.20 0.50 5.81
C GLU A 85 -0.61 -0.59 6.70
N TYR A 86 0.71 -0.62 6.83
CA TYR A 86 1.38 -1.58 7.69
C TYR A 86 1.66 -0.97 9.06
N ARG A 87 1.39 -1.77 10.11
CA ARG A 87 1.70 -1.41 11.49
C ARG A 87 2.29 -2.59 12.23
N PHE A 88 3.36 -2.34 12.97
CA PHE A 88 3.89 -3.31 13.93
C PHE A 88 3.28 -3.08 15.31
N SER A 89 2.91 -4.17 15.96
CA SER A 89 2.50 -4.21 17.36
C SER A 89 3.21 -5.37 18.04
N TRP A 90 3.66 -5.19 19.27
CA TRP A 90 4.45 -6.22 19.97
C TRP A 90 3.61 -7.46 20.32
N ASP A 91 2.28 -7.33 20.44
CA ASP A 91 1.36 -8.39 20.80
C ASP A 91 0.82 -9.16 19.58
N ARG A 92 0.82 -8.56 18.38
CA ARG A 92 0.29 -9.19 17.14
C ARG A 92 1.28 -9.26 15.97
N GLY A 93 2.46 -8.69 16.13
CA GLY A 93 3.44 -8.54 15.07
C GLY A 93 3.04 -7.46 14.06
N TRP A 94 3.53 -7.59 12.84
CA TRP A 94 3.11 -6.81 11.68
C TRP A 94 1.68 -7.17 11.29
N LYS A 95 0.88 -6.16 10.98
CA LYS A 95 -0.44 -6.31 10.39
C LYS A 95 -0.68 -5.22 9.37
N ILE A 96 -1.63 -5.47 8.48
CA ILE A 96 -2.19 -4.44 7.62
C ILE A 96 -3.43 -3.91 8.32
N SER A 97 -3.42 -2.66 8.77
CA SER A 97 -4.55 -2.06 9.51
C SER A 97 -5.65 -1.58 8.57
N ASP A 98 -5.29 -1.23 7.35
CA ASP A 98 -6.19 -0.83 6.29
C ASP A 98 -5.56 -1.17 4.94
N SER A 99 -6.38 -1.51 3.95
CA SER A 99 -5.91 -1.82 2.60
C SER A 99 -6.98 -1.60 1.57
N SER A 100 -6.55 -1.14 0.40
CA SER A 100 -7.36 -1.10 -0.81
C SER A 100 -6.72 -2.04 -1.84
N VAL A 101 -7.54 -2.90 -2.44
CA VAL A 101 -7.13 -3.86 -3.49
C VAL A 101 -7.83 -3.46 -4.78
N LEU A 102 -7.03 -3.09 -5.75
CA LEU A 102 -7.46 -2.73 -7.09
C LEU A 102 -7.26 -3.92 -8.03
N VAL A 103 -8.34 -4.39 -8.64
CA VAL A 103 -8.27 -5.38 -9.73
C VAL A 103 -7.76 -4.70 -10.99
N ARG A 104 -6.93 -5.40 -11.75
CA ARG A 104 -6.40 -4.93 -13.03
C ARG A 104 -7.40 -5.13 -14.17
N GLU A 105 -7.49 -4.14 -15.05
CA GLU A 105 -8.35 -4.10 -16.23
C GLU A 105 -7.49 -3.91 -17.49
N PRO A 106 -6.86 -4.97 -18.04
CA PRO A 106 -5.88 -4.86 -19.12
C PRO A 106 -6.45 -4.33 -20.45
N GLU A 107 -7.78 -4.31 -20.59
CA GLU A 107 -8.48 -3.77 -21.77
C GLU A 107 -8.66 -2.25 -21.72
N ARG A 108 -8.25 -1.61 -20.62
CA ARG A 108 -8.32 -0.15 -20.42
C ARG A 108 -6.93 0.47 -20.56
N PRO A 109 -6.82 1.81 -20.73
CA PRO A 109 -5.51 2.47 -20.78
C PRO A 109 -4.72 2.34 -19.46
N PHE A 110 -5.43 2.29 -18.34
CA PHE A 110 -4.87 2.13 -16.99
C PHE A 110 -5.90 1.48 -16.08
N SER A 111 -5.47 1.04 -14.89
CA SER A 111 -6.36 0.70 -13.77
C SER A 111 -5.98 1.59 -12.60
N ALA A 112 -6.94 2.21 -11.93
CA ALA A 112 -6.67 3.07 -10.78
C ALA A 112 -7.69 2.91 -9.65
N GLY A 113 -7.22 3.14 -8.43
CA GLY A 113 -8.04 3.22 -7.23
C GLY A 113 -7.72 4.48 -6.43
N LEU A 114 -8.70 4.92 -5.65
CA LEU A 114 -8.55 5.95 -4.64
C LEU A 114 -8.63 5.31 -3.25
N ASN A 115 -7.70 5.67 -2.38
CA ASN A 115 -7.75 5.34 -0.96
C ASN A 115 -7.57 6.64 -0.17
N ASP A 116 -8.30 6.80 0.93
CA ASP A 116 -8.24 7.99 1.76
C ASP A 116 -8.18 7.65 3.24
N TRP A 117 -7.29 8.34 3.96
CA TRP A 117 -7.07 8.05 5.37
C TRP A 117 -7.28 9.30 6.20
N THR A 118 -7.89 9.12 7.35
CA THR A 118 -8.15 10.23 8.27
C THR A 118 -7.15 10.25 9.43
N THR A 119 -6.69 11.44 9.75
CA THR A 119 -5.91 11.75 10.95
C THR A 119 -6.70 12.76 11.79
N ALA A 120 -7.12 12.37 12.99
CA ALA A 120 -7.77 13.27 13.94
C ALA A 120 -6.72 14.08 14.72
N ARG A 121 -6.92 15.39 14.85
CA ARG A 121 -6.16 16.22 15.79
C ARG A 121 -6.95 16.40 17.09
N ASP A 122 -6.23 16.71 18.18
CA ASP A 122 -6.81 16.98 19.51
C ASP A 122 -7.87 18.11 19.50
N THR A 123 -7.93 18.91 18.43
CA THR A 123 -8.86 20.01 18.24
C THR A 123 -10.21 19.61 17.60
N GLY A 124 -10.45 18.33 17.32
CA GLY A 124 -11.68 17.85 16.67
C GLY A 124 -11.73 18.07 15.15
N VAL A 125 -10.64 18.59 14.57
CA VAL A 125 -10.47 18.74 13.12
C VAL A 125 -9.92 17.45 12.54
N TYR A 126 -10.54 16.99 11.45
CA TYR A 126 -10.12 15.79 10.72
C TYR A 126 -9.34 16.20 9.48
N ILE A 127 -8.15 15.62 9.32
CA ILE A 127 -7.34 15.77 8.11
C ILE A 127 -7.46 14.49 7.30
N ARG A 128 -7.96 14.58 6.07
CA ARG A 128 -7.99 13.48 5.11
C ARG A 128 -6.75 13.55 4.21
N HIS A 129 -6.13 12.41 4.00
CA HIS A 129 -5.02 12.21 3.08
C HIS A 129 -5.50 11.30 1.96
N PHE A 130 -5.40 11.76 0.71
CA PHE A 130 -5.85 11.02 -0.46
C PHE A 130 -4.66 10.43 -1.22
N PHE A 131 -4.82 9.18 -1.65
CA PHE A 131 -3.83 8.44 -2.41
C PHE A 131 -4.49 7.83 -3.64
N ILE A 132 -4.01 8.23 -4.81
CA ILE A 132 -4.41 7.68 -6.10
C ILE A 132 -3.31 6.72 -6.52
N TYR A 133 -3.66 5.49 -6.85
CA TYR A 133 -2.68 4.46 -7.14
C TYR A 133 -3.18 3.51 -8.22
N GLY A 134 -2.24 2.88 -8.93
CA GLY A 134 -2.63 2.01 -10.04
C GLY A 134 -1.48 1.56 -10.93
N VAL A 135 -1.86 1.13 -12.12
CA VAL A 135 -0.99 0.58 -13.16
C VAL A 135 -1.40 1.13 -14.52
N LEU A 136 -0.41 1.43 -15.36
CA LEU A 136 -0.63 1.68 -16.78
C LEU A 136 -0.74 0.34 -17.49
N GLU A 137 -1.88 0.11 -18.13
CA GLU A 137 -2.18 -1.15 -18.83
C GLU A 137 -1.83 -1.02 -20.32
N SER A 138 -1.96 0.19 -20.88
CA SER A 138 -1.52 0.52 -22.24
C SER A 138 -0.14 1.16 -22.26
N ALA A 139 0.72 0.69 -23.17
CA ALA A 139 2.02 1.31 -23.45
C ALA A 139 1.90 2.67 -24.17
N GLU A 140 0.72 3.02 -24.67
CA GLU A 140 0.45 4.30 -25.33
C GLU A 140 0.26 5.43 -24.31
N ALA A 141 -0.14 5.10 -23.07
CA ALA A 141 -0.33 6.08 -22.01
C ALA A 141 1.02 6.72 -21.61
N ALA A 142 1.14 8.01 -21.87
CA ALA A 142 2.35 8.79 -21.59
C ALA A 142 2.19 9.71 -20.37
N GLU A 143 0.96 10.16 -20.12
CA GLU A 143 0.60 11.09 -19.03
C GLU A 143 -0.73 10.65 -18.40
N LEU A 144 -0.85 10.86 -17.08
CA LEU A 144 -2.13 10.83 -16.37
C LEU A 144 -2.38 12.21 -15.77
N GLU A 145 -3.56 12.78 -16.01
CA GLU A 145 -4.06 13.94 -15.29
C GLU A 145 -5.06 13.47 -14.22
N ILE A 146 -4.79 13.82 -12.97
CA ILE A 146 -5.67 13.56 -11.83
C ILE A 146 -6.34 14.87 -11.48
N THR A 147 -7.65 14.92 -11.61
CA THR A 147 -8.48 16.07 -11.22
C THR A 147 -9.31 15.69 -10.01
N PHE A 148 -9.03 16.35 -8.89
CA PHE A 148 -9.74 16.22 -7.64
C PHE A 148 -10.63 17.45 -7.44
N ASP A 149 -11.94 17.23 -7.44
CA ASP A 149 -12.95 18.24 -7.18
C ASP A 149 -13.37 18.09 -5.71
N ALA A 150 -13.05 19.10 -4.92
CA ALA A 150 -13.31 19.09 -3.48
C ALA A 150 -14.72 19.54 -3.10
N GLN A 151 -15.64 19.66 -4.07
CA GLN A 151 -17.06 19.98 -3.90
C GLN A 151 -17.33 20.98 -2.76
N GLU A 152 -17.78 20.49 -1.59
CA GLU A 152 -18.02 21.32 -0.41
C GLU A 152 -16.88 21.20 0.61
N GLY A 153 -16.13 22.30 0.78
CA GLY A 153 -15.29 22.53 1.95
C GLY A 153 -13.79 22.24 1.79
N GLY A 154 -13.33 21.80 0.61
CA GLY A 154 -11.90 21.61 0.34
C GLY A 154 -11.37 22.47 -0.81
N THR A 155 -10.20 22.07 -1.33
CA THR A 155 -9.52 22.75 -2.44
C THR A 155 -9.44 21.83 -3.66
N ASP A 156 -9.84 22.33 -4.82
CA ASP A 156 -9.66 21.58 -6.07
C ASP A 156 -8.17 21.41 -6.38
N GLN A 157 -7.78 20.24 -6.86
CA GLN A 157 -6.40 19.90 -7.16
C GLN A 157 -6.30 19.24 -8.54
N THR A 158 -5.29 19.63 -9.31
CA THR A 158 -4.93 18.96 -10.56
C THR A 158 -3.47 18.55 -10.49
N VAL A 159 -3.21 17.26 -10.67
CA VAL A 159 -1.85 16.70 -10.66
C VAL A 159 -1.61 15.96 -11.97
N ARG A 160 -0.48 16.23 -12.61
CA ARG A 160 -0.05 15.51 -13.81
C ARG A 160 1.10 14.57 -13.47
N LEU A 161 0.89 13.30 -13.76
CA LEU A 161 1.89 12.26 -13.64
C LEU A 161 2.45 11.95 -15.02
N THR A 162 3.77 11.92 -15.10
CA THR A 162 4.51 11.66 -16.33
C THR A 162 5.46 10.49 -16.13
N LYS A 163 6.30 10.22 -17.14
CA LYS A 163 7.35 9.21 -17.05
C LYS A 163 8.26 9.31 -15.82
N ALA A 164 8.47 10.51 -15.28
CA ALA A 164 9.28 10.71 -14.08
C ALA A 164 8.62 10.16 -12.81
N ASP A 165 7.29 10.01 -12.82
CA ASP A 165 6.47 9.62 -11.68
C ASP A 165 6.12 8.12 -11.70
N TRP A 166 6.42 7.43 -12.81
CA TRP A 166 6.19 6.00 -12.94
C TRP A 166 7.15 5.18 -12.08
N ILE A 167 6.58 4.22 -11.35
CA ILE A 167 7.28 3.17 -10.66
C ILE A 167 7.41 1.99 -11.63
N THR A 168 8.59 1.79 -12.21
CA THR A 168 8.84 0.66 -13.12
C THR A 168 9.17 -0.60 -12.32
N ALA A 169 8.35 -1.63 -12.47
CA ALA A 169 8.65 -2.95 -11.92
C ALA A 169 9.75 -3.67 -12.70
N GLY A 170 10.32 -4.74 -12.14
CA GLY A 170 11.31 -5.56 -12.83
C GLY A 170 10.78 -6.22 -14.12
N SER A 171 9.46 -6.38 -14.24
CA SER A 171 8.77 -6.85 -15.45
C SER A 171 8.73 -5.81 -16.58
N GLY A 172 9.01 -4.54 -16.29
CA GLY A 172 8.87 -3.42 -17.23
C GLY A 172 7.51 -2.72 -17.17
N GLU A 173 6.55 -3.25 -16.39
CA GLU A 173 5.25 -2.60 -16.17
C GLU A 173 5.42 -1.30 -15.38
N HIS A 174 4.55 -0.33 -15.68
CA HIS A 174 4.56 0.99 -15.06
C HIS A 174 3.40 1.15 -14.09
N PHE A 175 3.74 1.44 -12.83
CA PHE A 175 2.79 1.70 -11.76
C PHE A 175 2.86 3.15 -11.33
N PHE A 176 1.85 3.62 -10.60
CA PHE A 176 1.86 4.97 -10.04
C PHE A 176 1.27 5.00 -8.64
N LEU A 177 1.72 5.98 -7.87
CA LEU A 177 1.19 6.35 -6.57
C LEU A 177 1.33 7.86 -6.41
N CYS A 178 0.21 8.55 -6.38
CA CYS A 178 0.11 9.98 -6.18
C CYS A 178 -0.54 10.26 -4.83
N ALA A 179 0.11 11.07 -4.01
CA ALA A 179 -0.49 11.64 -2.81
C ALA A 179 -0.94 13.06 -3.13
N LEU A 180 -2.21 13.35 -2.87
CA LEU A 180 -2.74 14.72 -2.99
C LEU A 180 -2.42 15.52 -1.73
N GLU A 181 -2.55 16.84 -1.84
CA GLU A 181 -2.49 17.71 -0.67
C GLU A 181 -3.65 17.36 0.28
N PRO A 182 -3.39 17.33 1.61
CA PRO A 182 -4.38 16.88 2.57
C PRO A 182 -5.49 17.91 2.80
N GLU A 183 -6.72 17.42 2.89
CA GLU A 183 -7.91 18.25 3.05
C GLU A 183 -8.42 18.24 4.50
N LYS A 184 -8.97 19.37 4.94
CA LYS A 184 -9.52 19.52 6.30
C LYS A 184 -11.04 19.48 6.25
N ASP A 185 -11.63 18.63 7.09
CA ASP A 185 -13.08 18.54 7.27
C ASP A 185 -13.85 18.39 5.94
N LEU A 186 -13.27 17.64 4.98
CA LEU A 186 -13.89 17.35 3.69
C LEU A 186 -14.91 16.21 3.80
N TYR A 187 -16.11 16.47 3.28
CA TYR A 187 -17.25 15.54 3.36
C TYR A 187 -17.68 14.97 2.01
N SER A 188 -17.43 15.68 0.91
CA SER A 188 -17.79 15.24 -0.44
C SER A 188 -16.70 15.63 -1.42
N TYR A 189 -16.45 14.76 -2.39
CA TYR A 189 -15.44 14.96 -3.42
C TYR A 189 -15.71 14.07 -4.64
N ALA A 190 -15.17 14.48 -5.78
CA ALA A 190 -15.04 13.65 -6.96
C ALA A 190 -13.57 13.59 -7.39
N CYS A 191 -13.17 12.48 -7.99
CA CYS A 191 -11.82 12.30 -8.49
C CYS A 191 -11.90 11.67 -9.87
N TYR A 192 -11.29 12.33 -10.85
CA TYR A 192 -11.20 11.90 -12.22
C TYR A 192 -9.74 11.67 -12.58
N ILE A 193 -9.47 10.63 -13.35
CA ILE A 193 -8.15 10.30 -13.85
C ILE A 193 -8.27 10.16 -15.35
N THR A 194 -7.54 10.97 -16.09
CA THR A 194 -7.57 10.97 -17.56
C THR A 194 -6.21 10.57 -18.08
N ALA A 195 -6.16 9.60 -18.99
CA ALA A 195 -4.93 9.21 -19.65
C ALA A 195 -4.76 9.91 -20.98
N TYR A 196 -3.53 10.31 -21.28
CA TYR A 196 -3.16 10.92 -22.55
C TYR A 196 -2.01 10.16 -23.21
N ASP A 197 -2.05 10.10 -24.54
CA ASP A 197 -0.93 9.62 -25.34
C ASP A 197 0.21 10.66 -25.41
N ALA A 198 1.32 10.28 -26.05
CA ALA A 198 2.49 11.17 -26.20
C ALA A 198 2.22 12.44 -27.04
N ASN A 199 1.10 12.49 -27.80
CA ASN A 199 0.68 13.63 -28.60
C ASN A 199 -0.35 14.51 -27.86
N GLY A 200 -0.77 14.12 -26.66
CA GLY A 200 -1.80 14.81 -25.88
C GLY A 200 -3.23 14.40 -26.25
N SER A 201 -3.43 13.31 -27.00
CA SER A 201 -4.77 12.77 -27.28
C SER A 201 -5.28 11.99 -26.07
N GLU A 202 -6.53 12.20 -25.69
CA GLU A 202 -7.18 11.47 -24.61
C GLU A 202 -7.40 10.00 -24.99
N LEU A 203 -6.97 9.10 -24.11
CA LEU A 203 -7.15 7.65 -24.22
C LEU A 203 -8.36 7.14 -23.43
N GLY A 204 -8.80 7.90 -22.42
CA GLY A 204 -10.00 7.62 -21.63
C GLY A 204 -9.94 8.23 -20.23
N THR A 205 -11.10 8.37 -19.62
CA THR A 205 -11.27 8.96 -18.28
C THR A 205 -11.95 7.98 -17.33
N LEU A 206 -11.42 7.87 -16.11
CA LEU A 206 -11.99 7.09 -15.02
C LEU A 206 -12.44 8.01 -13.88
N GLN A 207 -13.69 7.89 -13.46
CA GLN A 207 -14.14 8.43 -12.18
C GLN A 207 -13.77 7.47 -11.04
N ALA A 208 -12.78 7.84 -10.22
CA ALA A 208 -12.25 7.00 -9.14
C ALA A 208 -12.99 7.18 -7.80
N ALA A 209 -13.75 8.28 -7.62
CA ALA A 209 -14.57 8.54 -6.44
C ALA A 209 -16.02 8.87 -6.84
N GLY A 210 -16.98 8.19 -6.20
CA GLY A 210 -18.40 8.20 -6.58
C GLY A 210 -18.86 6.80 -6.99
N ILE A 211 -19.67 6.69 -8.05
CA ILE A 211 -19.93 5.42 -8.74
C ILE A 211 -18.79 5.23 -9.74
N PRO A 212 -17.85 4.28 -9.53
CA PRO A 212 -16.72 4.13 -10.43
C PRO A 212 -17.18 3.78 -11.84
N GLY A 213 -16.68 4.52 -12.82
CA GLY A 213 -17.11 4.40 -14.21
C GLY A 213 -16.08 4.97 -15.16
N TRP A 214 -15.97 4.31 -16.31
CA TRP A 214 -15.19 4.80 -17.45
C TRP A 214 -16.09 5.63 -18.36
N GLU A 215 -15.59 6.79 -18.76
CA GLU A 215 -16.16 7.67 -19.79
C GLU A 215 -15.36 7.58 -21.09
#